data_AF-A0A378SP87-F1
#
_entry.id   AF-A0A378SP87-F1
#
_cell.length_a   1.000
_cell.length_b   1.000
_cell.length_c   1.000
_cell.angle_alpha   90.00
_cell.angle_beta   90.00
_cell.angle_gamma   90.00
#
_symmetry.space_group_name_H-M   'P 1'
#
loop_
_entity.id
_entity.type
_entity.pdbx_description
1 polymer ?
#
loop_
_entity_poly.entity_id
_entity_poly.type
_entity_poly.pdbx_seq_one_letter_code
_entity_poly.pdbx_strand_id
1 'polypeptide(L)'
;MNEARQFLETCFGDAEGWLCGAVGSDPFRHPGGMYDHHEWNEVAVRWPRDVDRAADWFAERAPVGDVYVCPYLMRVPWREKGGSVRRALIHADVDIDVDEEKVARLGGFIVWSGTGGHGHVYVPLPSSVSVTRHEALCRRLAVTLDGDAKYTDKDLMRLPGTWNYKSIIDGGEPSPVVLQMGRDHAAGWPRGL
;
A
#
# COMPACT_ATOMS: atom_id res chain seq x y z
N MET A 1 -4.34 -4.61 13.79
CA MET A 1 -5.55 -4.51 12.95
C MET A 1 -6.17 -3.11 12.84
N ASN A 2 -6.06 -2.23 13.86
CA ASN A 2 -6.64 -0.88 13.76
C ASN A 2 -6.03 -0.05 12.60
N GLU A 3 -4.71 -0.11 12.42
CA GLU A 3 -4.01 0.62 11.33
C GLU A 3 -4.37 0.10 9.93
N ALA A 4 -4.44 -1.22 9.74
CA ALA A 4 -4.84 -1.82 8.46
C ALA A 4 -6.21 -1.30 8.00
N ARG A 5 -7.18 -1.30 8.92
CA ARG A 5 -8.53 -0.78 8.63
C ARG A 5 -8.50 0.70 8.30
N GLN A 6 -7.83 1.51 9.13
CA GLN A 6 -7.69 2.95 8.91
C GLN A 6 -7.06 3.26 7.54
N PHE A 7 -6.02 2.52 7.16
CA PHE A 7 -5.37 2.65 5.86
C PHE A 7 -6.33 2.34 4.71
N LEU A 8 -7.03 1.20 4.76
CA LEU A 8 -7.97 0.79 3.70
C LEU A 8 -9.14 1.78 3.58
N GLU A 9 -9.71 2.23 4.71
CA GLU A 9 -10.75 3.27 4.71
C GLU A 9 -10.25 4.60 4.16
N THR A 10 -9.00 4.98 4.44
CA THR A 10 -8.35 6.18 3.88
C THR A 10 -8.17 6.05 2.36
N CYS A 11 -7.72 4.89 1.87
CA CYS A 11 -7.51 4.67 0.44
C CYS A 11 -8.85 4.62 -0.34
N PHE A 12 -9.86 3.97 0.24
CA PHE A 12 -11.07 3.61 -0.50
C PHE A 12 -12.25 4.56 -0.24
N GLY A 13 -12.28 5.26 0.89
CA GLY A 13 -13.42 6.09 1.28
C GLY A 13 -14.74 5.32 1.17
N ASP A 14 -15.67 5.90 0.42
CA ASP A 14 -17.00 5.36 0.12
C ASP A 14 -17.07 4.44 -1.12
N ALA A 15 -15.95 4.18 -1.80
CA ALA A 15 -15.95 3.39 -3.02
C ALA A 15 -16.25 1.91 -2.72
N GLU A 16 -16.90 1.24 -3.68
CA GLU A 16 -17.12 -0.21 -3.65
C GLU A 16 -16.36 -0.89 -4.78
N GLY A 17 -15.94 -2.14 -4.56
CA GLY A 17 -15.19 -2.91 -5.54
C GLY A 17 -14.57 -4.16 -4.95
N TRP A 18 -13.52 -4.65 -5.58
CA TRP A 18 -12.72 -5.77 -5.09
C TRP A 18 -11.43 -5.26 -4.46
N LEU A 19 -11.25 -5.52 -3.16
CA LEU A 19 -9.97 -5.41 -2.50
C LEU A 19 -9.14 -6.62 -2.89
N CYS A 20 -8.01 -6.38 -3.55
CA CYS A 20 -7.03 -7.42 -3.88
C CYS A 20 -5.81 -7.28 -2.98
N GLY A 21 -5.34 -8.40 -2.45
CA GLY A 21 -4.13 -8.48 -1.64
C GLY A 21 -3.38 -9.78 -1.87
N ALA A 22 -2.23 -9.91 -1.22
CA ALA A 22 -1.42 -11.10 -1.25
C ALA A 22 -0.60 -11.26 0.03
N VAL A 23 -0.16 -12.49 0.29
CA VAL A 23 0.86 -12.79 1.29
C VAL A 23 2.00 -13.53 0.60
N GLY A 24 3.21 -13.00 0.78
CA GLY A 24 4.44 -13.68 0.44
C GLY A 24 5.05 -14.32 1.70
N SER A 25 5.28 -15.63 1.67
CA SER A 25 5.91 -16.40 2.76
C SER A 25 7.17 -17.09 2.27
N ASP A 26 8.00 -17.51 3.24
CA ASP A 26 9.31 -18.13 2.99
C ASP A 26 10.22 -17.21 2.14
N PRO A 27 10.67 -16.08 2.73
CA PRO A 27 11.41 -15.05 2.01
C PRO A 27 12.81 -15.50 1.64
N PHE A 28 13.25 -15.15 0.44
CA PHE A 28 14.61 -15.41 -0.03
C PHE A 28 15.18 -14.24 -0.85
N ARG A 29 16.48 -14.31 -1.13
CA ARG A 29 17.18 -13.34 -1.98
C ARG A 29 17.79 -14.05 -3.17
N HIS A 30 17.44 -13.60 -4.37
CA HIS A 30 18.07 -14.07 -5.60
C HIS A 30 19.57 -13.71 -5.61
N PRO A 31 20.41 -14.40 -6.39
CA PRO A 31 21.84 -14.07 -6.53
C PRO A 31 22.12 -12.61 -6.95
N GLY A 32 21.16 -11.96 -7.63
CA GLY A 32 21.23 -10.54 -8.01
C GLY A 32 20.79 -9.56 -6.91
N GLY A 33 20.50 -10.03 -5.70
CA GLY A 33 20.10 -9.21 -4.56
C GLY A 33 18.60 -8.93 -4.45
N MET A 34 17.80 -9.33 -5.45
CA MET A 34 16.35 -9.15 -5.48
C MET A 34 15.68 -9.98 -4.37
N TYR A 35 14.82 -9.32 -3.59
CA TYR A 35 13.98 -9.94 -2.57
C TYR A 35 12.76 -10.61 -3.19
N ASP A 36 12.41 -11.81 -2.74
CA ASP A 36 11.28 -12.58 -3.27
C ASP A 36 10.79 -13.61 -2.24
N HIS A 37 9.74 -14.36 -2.59
CA HIS A 37 9.07 -15.34 -1.73
C HIS A 37 8.90 -16.69 -2.44
N HIS A 38 9.15 -17.80 -1.75
CA HIS A 38 8.88 -19.12 -2.33
C HIS A 38 7.38 -19.42 -2.46
N GLU A 39 6.57 -18.82 -1.59
CA GLU A 39 5.13 -18.97 -1.58
C GLU A 39 4.43 -17.62 -1.77
N TRP A 40 3.44 -17.60 -2.68
CA TRP A 40 2.66 -16.40 -2.97
C TRP A 40 1.17 -16.73 -3.02
N ASN A 41 0.41 -16.19 -2.08
CA ASN A 41 -1.02 -16.47 -1.94
C ASN A 41 -1.82 -15.18 -2.13
N GLU A 42 -2.66 -15.12 -3.16
CA GLU A 42 -3.50 -13.96 -3.44
C GLU A 42 -4.91 -14.10 -2.82
N VAL A 43 -5.52 -12.96 -2.49
CA VAL A 43 -6.90 -12.86 -2.02
C VAL A 43 -7.64 -11.74 -2.74
N ALA A 44 -8.92 -11.95 -3.01
CA ALA A 44 -9.84 -10.92 -3.46
C ALA A 44 -11.16 -10.99 -2.70
N VAL A 45 -11.60 -9.88 -2.11
CA VAL A 45 -12.86 -9.78 -1.36
C VAL A 45 -13.65 -8.55 -1.77
N ARG A 46 -14.98 -8.55 -1.55
CA ARG A 46 -15.80 -7.36 -1.83
C ARG A 46 -15.59 -6.32 -0.74
N TRP A 47 -15.25 -5.10 -1.13
CA TRP A 47 -15.21 -3.96 -0.22
C TRP A 47 -16.49 -3.10 -0.36
N PRO A 48 -17.06 -2.60 0.74
CA PRO A 48 -16.71 -2.88 2.15
C PRO A 48 -17.40 -4.15 2.70
N ARG A 49 -18.24 -4.82 1.91
CA ARG A 49 -19.12 -5.93 2.36
C ARG A 49 -18.39 -7.05 3.13
N ASP A 50 -17.21 -7.44 2.68
CA ASP A 50 -16.45 -8.58 3.18
C ASP A 50 -15.19 -8.12 3.95
N VAL A 51 -15.20 -6.92 4.54
CA VAL A 51 -14.02 -6.34 5.23
C VAL A 51 -13.50 -7.23 6.36
N ASP A 52 -14.40 -7.81 7.16
CA ASP A 52 -14.02 -8.69 8.27
C ASP A 52 -13.32 -9.94 7.76
N ARG A 53 -13.80 -10.50 6.64
CA ARG A 53 -13.15 -11.65 5.98
C ARG A 53 -11.74 -11.31 5.49
N ALA A 54 -11.53 -10.11 4.95
CA ALA A 54 -10.18 -9.65 4.59
C ALA A 54 -9.31 -9.51 5.83
N ALA A 55 -9.82 -8.88 6.88
CA ALA A 55 -9.10 -8.66 8.13
C ALA A 55 -8.66 -9.98 8.77
N ASP A 56 -9.56 -10.97 8.86
CA ASP A 56 -9.27 -12.30 9.36
C ASP A 56 -8.20 -13.00 8.52
N TRP A 57 -8.35 -12.95 7.18
CA TRP A 57 -7.40 -13.58 6.26
C TRP A 57 -5.98 -13.00 6.40
N PHE A 58 -5.87 -11.67 6.54
CA PHE A 58 -4.58 -11.01 6.79
C PHE A 58 -4.05 -11.29 8.19
N ALA A 59 -4.89 -11.25 9.23
CA ALA A 59 -4.47 -11.49 10.60
C ALA A 59 -3.94 -12.90 10.83
N GLU A 60 -4.54 -13.90 10.18
CA GLU A 60 -4.08 -15.30 10.21
C GLU A 60 -2.68 -15.45 9.59
N ARG A 61 -2.36 -14.67 8.56
CA ARG A 61 -1.15 -14.84 7.73
C ARG A 61 -0.02 -13.87 8.04
N ALA A 62 -0.34 -12.70 8.60
CA ALA A 62 0.66 -11.69 8.98
C ALA A 62 1.79 -12.21 9.88
N PRO A 63 1.59 -13.21 10.77
CA PRO A 63 2.69 -13.76 11.58
C PRO A 63 3.71 -14.62 10.81
N VAL A 64 3.45 -14.96 9.54
CA VAL A 64 4.30 -15.89 8.77
C VAL A 64 4.71 -15.35 7.40
N GLY A 65 4.39 -14.10 7.06
CA GLY A 65 4.73 -13.53 5.77
C GLY A 65 4.47 -12.03 5.63
N ASP A 66 5.04 -11.45 4.57
CA ASP A 66 4.77 -10.07 4.19
C ASP A 66 3.36 -9.97 3.62
N VAL A 67 2.57 -9.04 4.16
CA VAL A 67 1.22 -8.78 3.70
C VAL A 67 1.21 -7.58 2.76
N TYR A 68 0.61 -7.77 1.59
CA TYR A 68 0.45 -6.74 0.57
C TYR A 68 -1.01 -6.52 0.20
N VAL A 69 -1.36 -5.29 -0.11
CA VAL A 69 -2.67 -4.89 -0.63
C VAL A 69 -2.53 -3.92 -1.79
N CYS A 70 -3.50 -3.96 -2.70
CA CYS A 70 -3.62 -2.93 -3.72
C CYS A 70 -4.33 -1.72 -3.10
N PRO A 71 -3.74 -0.51 -3.15
CA PRO A 71 -4.36 0.70 -2.61
C PRO A 71 -5.50 1.23 -3.52
N TYR A 72 -5.91 0.45 -4.52
CA TYR A 72 -7.02 0.72 -5.42
C TYR A 72 -7.98 -0.48 -5.46
N LEU A 73 -9.28 -0.22 -5.30
CA LEU A 73 -10.30 -1.25 -5.52
C LEU A 73 -10.42 -1.57 -7.00
N MET A 74 -10.54 -2.85 -7.32
CA MET A 74 -10.68 -3.37 -8.69
C MET A 74 -12.15 -3.54 -9.08
N ARG A 75 -12.45 -3.43 -10.38
CA ARG A 75 -13.78 -3.77 -10.93
C ARG A 75 -14.07 -5.27 -10.92
N VAL A 76 -13.01 -6.09 -10.95
CA VAL A 76 -13.04 -7.56 -11.02
C VAL A 76 -12.13 -8.15 -9.92
N PRO A 77 -12.26 -9.43 -9.54
CA PRO A 77 -11.52 -10.03 -8.42
C PRO A 77 -10.03 -10.34 -8.73
N TRP A 78 -9.42 -9.59 -9.64
CA TRP A 78 -7.98 -9.67 -9.96
C TRP A 78 -7.45 -8.29 -10.32
N ARG A 79 -6.14 -8.12 -10.19
CA ARG A 79 -5.47 -6.85 -10.47
C ARG A 79 -5.08 -6.77 -11.94
N GLU A 80 -5.53 -5.73 -12.62
CA GLU A 80 -5.09 -5.38 -13.97
C GLU A 80 -4.87 -3.88 -14.09
N LYS A 81 -3.92 -3.47 -14.92
CA LYS A 81 -3.66 -2.06 -15.17
C LYS A 81 -4.89 -1.42 -15.79
N GLY A 82 -5.33 -0.30 -15.22
CA GLY A 82 -6.55 0.40 -15.59
C GLY A 82 -7.82 -0.19 -14.99
N GLY A 83 -7.74 -1.34 -14.33
CA GLY A 83 -8.85 -2.10 -13.75
C GLY A 83 -9.50 -1.46 -12.52
N SER A 84 -8.86 -0.45 -11.93
CA SER A 84 -9.36 0.18 -10.70
C SER A 84 -10.71 0.88 -10.92
N VAL A 85 -11.57 0.83 -9.91
CA VAL A 85 -12.84 1.57 -9.83
C VAL A 85 -12.58 3.08 -9.80
N ARG A 86 -11.60 3.53 -9.01
CA ARG A 86 -11.29 4.95 -8.78
C ARG A 86 -9.78 5.18 -8.65
N ARG A 87 -9.26 6.23 -9.29
CA ARG A 87 -7.85 6.70 -9.20
C ARG A 87 -7.81 8.09 -8.58
N ALA A 88 -8.29 8.20 -7.35
CA ALA A 88 -8.29 9.44 -6.55
C ALA A 88 -7.15 9.43 -5.50
N LEU A 89 -6.12 8.62 -5.73
CA LEU A 89 -4.95 8.46 -4.88
C LEU A 89 -3.75 8.22 -5.81
N ILE A 90 -2.60 8.79 -5.51
CA ILE A 90 -1.33 8.46 -6.16
C ILE A 90 -0.36 7.94 -5.10
N HIS A 91 0.61 7.14 -5.52
CA HIS A 91 1.58 6.54 -4.62
C HIS A 91 3.00 6.56 -5.19
N ALA A 92 3.97 6.39 -4.31
CA ALA A 92 5.37 6.16 -4.63
C ALA A 92 5.98 5.19 -3.60
N ASP A 93 6.92 4.37 -4.04
CA ASP A 93 7.72 3.53 -3.16
C ASP A 93 9.06 4.22 -2.92
N VAL A 94 9.37 4.60 -1.68
CA VAL A 94 10.58 5.36 -1.36
C VAL A 94 11.53 4.44 -0.60
N ASP A 95 12.57 3.98 -1.29
CA ASP A 95 13.60 3.06 -0.77
C ASP A 95 14.84 3.78 -0.23
N ILE A 96 14.64 5.02 0.22
CA ILE A 96 15.61 5.86 0.92
C ILE A 96 14.91 6.50 2.12
N ASP A 97 15.61 7.36 2.85
CA ASP A 97 15.01 8.18 3.92
C ASP A 97 13.88 9.06 3.37
N VAL A 98 12.64 8.74 3.78
CA VAL A 98 11.45 9.52 3.42
C VAL A 98 11.49 10.91 4.07
N ASP A 99 11.41 11.97 3.26
CA ASP A 99 11.23 13.35 3.73
C ASP A 99 9.78 13.58 4.19
N GLU A 100 9.51 13.34 5.47
CA GLU A 100 8.20 13.48 6.09
C GLU A 100 7.59 14.89 5.93
N GLU A 101 8.41 15.93 5.96
CA GLU A 101 7.94 17.31 5.82
C GLU A 101 7.43 17.56 4.40
N LYS A 102 8.13 17.04 3.40
CA LYS A 102 7.71 17.09 2.00
C LYS A 102 6.43 16.30 1.78
N VAL A 103 6.28 15.13 2.39
CA VAL A 103 5.03 14.36 2.33
C VAL A 103 3.88 15.15 2.97
N ALA A 104 4.10 15.77 4.14
CA ALA A 104 3.10 16.58 4.81
C ALA A 104 2.67 17.79 3.97
N ARG A 105 3.60 18.51 3.33
CA ARG A 105 3.29 19.62 2.42
C ARG A 105 2.47 19.21 1.18
N LEU A 106 2.60 17.95 0.76
CA LEU A 106 1.78 17.38 -0.31
C LEU A 106 0.40 16.92 0.17
N GLY A 107 0.09 17.02 1.47
CA GLY A 107 -1.13 16.49 2.06
C GLY A 107 -1.16 14.97 2.07
N GLY A 108 0.00 14.32 2.05
CA GLY A 108 0.13 12.87 1.98
C GLY A 108 0.17 12.18 3.35
N PHE A 109 0.28 10.86 3.28
CA PHE A 109 0.54 9.98 4.43
C PHE A 109 1.54 8.90 4.03
N ILE A 110 2.13 8.24 5.03
CA ILE A 110 3.24 7.30 4.86
C ILE A 110 2.83 5.96 5.45
N VAL A 111 3.16 4.87 4.76
CA VAL A 111 3.26 3.54 5.34
C VAL A 111 4.73 3.17 5.40
N TRP A 112 5.31 3.22 6.60
CA TRP A 112 6.69 2.83 6.83
C TRP A 112 6.84 1.34 6.56
N SER A 113 7.78 0.97 5.70
CA SER A 113 7.90 -0.39 5.17
C SER A 113 8.48 -1.41 6.17
N GLY A 114 8.95 -0.95 7.33
CA GLY A 114 9.75 -1.74 8.27
C GLY A 114 11.24 -1.82 7.90
N THR A 115 11.65 -1.31 6.74
CA THR A 115 13.07 -1.05 6.43
C THR A 115 13.40 0.37 6.86
N GLY A 116 14.51 0.58 7.57
CA GLY A 116 14.87 1.90 8.14
C GLY A 116 14.86 3.00 7.09
N GLY A 117 14.09 4.07 7.34
CA GLY A 117 13.94 5.21 6.43
C GLY A 117 12.98 5.00 5.26
N HIS A 118 12.64 3.76 4.88
CA HIS A 118 11.89 3.48 3.66
C HIS A 118 10.36 3.45 3.92
N GLY A 119 9.58 3.92 2.96
CA GLY A 119 8.13 3.91 3.08
C GLY A 119 7.37 4.05 1.76
N HIS A 120 6.12 3.64 1.80
CA HIS A 120 5.16 3.88 0.73
C HIS A 120 4.44 5.19 1.01
N VAL A 121 4.58 6.16 0.11
CA VAL A 121 3.94 7.46 0.25
C VAL A 121 2.67 7.49 -0.59
N TYR A 122 1.61 8.06 -0.01
CA TYR A 122 0.33 8.20 -0.66
C TYR A 122 -0.12 9.66 -0.61
N VAL A 123 -0.60 10.17 -1.74
CA VAL A 123 -1.16 11.53 -1.84
C VAL A 123 -2.56 11.45 -2.44
N PRO A 124 -3.61 11.85 -1.70
CA PRO A 124 -4.96 11.87 -2.24
C PRO A 124 -5.12 12.93 -3.33
N LEU A 125 -6.01 12.66 -4.28
CA LEU A 125 -6.41 13.60 -5.31
C LEU A 125 -7.86 14.04 -5.06
N PRO A 126 -8.23 15.28 -5.43
CA PRO A 126 -9.60 15.78 -5.24
C PRO A 126 -10.63 15.05 -6.11
N SER A 127 -10.20 14.35 -7.17
CA SER A 127 -11.06 13.56 -8.03
C SER A 127 -10.30 12.43 -8.72
N SER A 128 -11.06 11.45 -9.22
CA SER A 128 -10.50 10.34 -10.01
C SER A 128 -9.91 10.84 -11.33
N VAL A 129 -8.74 10.30 -11.71
CA VAL A 129 -8.10 10.64 -12.99
C VAL A 129 -8.04 9.45 -13.96
N SER A 130 -7.71 9.72 -15.23
CA SER A 130 -7.46 8.67 -16.23
C SER A 130 -6.23 7.84 -15.88
N VAL A 131 -6.12 6.64 -16.44
CA VAL A 131 -4.96 5.74 -16.22
C VAL A 131 -3.65 6.44 -16.56
N THR A 132 -3.54 7.02 -17.76
CA THR A 132 -2.33 7.73 -18.20
C THR A 132 -1.95 8.89 -17.27
N ARG A 133 -2.94 9.64 -16.77
CA ARG A 133 -2.69 10.76 -15.86
C ARG A 133 -2.26 10.26 -14.48
N HIS A 134 -2.87 9.19 -13.98
CA HIS A 134 -2.47 8.54 -12.73
C HIS A 134 -1.02 8.07 -12.78
N GLU A 135 -0.61 7.37 -13.84
CA GLU A 135 0.79 6.91 -13.98
C GLU A 135 1.78 8.08 -14.05
N ALA A 136 1.43 9.13 -14.81
CA ALA A 136 2.26 10.32 -14.90
C ALA A 136 2.42 11.02 -13.54
N LEU A 137 1.35 11.07 -12.73
CA LEU A 137 1.39 11.63 -11.39
C LEU A 137 2.19 10.76 -10.42
N CYS A 138 2.04 9.43 -10.43
CA CYS A 138 2.83 8.53 -9.58
C CYS A 138 4.32 8.63 -9.91
N ARG A 139 4.69 8.63 -11.21
CA ARG A 139 6.09 8.85 -11.62
C ARG A 139 6.63 10.19 -11.16
N ARG A 140 5.84 11.26 -11.29
CA ARG A 140 6.26 12.60 -10.83
C ARG A 140 6.39 12.65 -9.31
N LEU A 141 5.53 11.95 -8.58
CA LEU A 141 5.63 11.81 -7.13
C LEU A 141 6.92 11.08 -6.75
N ALA A 142 7.23 9.95 -7.39
CA ALA A 142 8.48 9.22 -7.18
C ALA A 142 9.72 10.10 -7.41
N VAL A 143 9.78 10.83 -8.53
CA VAL A 143 10.86 11.80 -8.79
C VAL A 143 10.91 12.91 -7.74
N THR A 144 9.75 13.37 -7.27
CA THR A 144 9.67 14.41 -6.24
C THR A 144 10.18 13.90 -4.89
N LEU A 145 10.08 12.61 -4.60
CA LEU A 145 10.44 12.00 -3.33
C LEU A 145 11.71 11.16 -3.40
N ASP A 146 12.44 11.23 -4.52
CA ASP A 146 13.62 10.41 -4.79
C ASP A 146 13.35 8.89 -4.60
N GLY A 147 12.13 8.45 -4.92
CA GLY A 147 11.66 7.08 -4.81
C GLY A 147 11.62 6.31 -6.14
N ASP A 148 11.29 5.03 -6.07
CA ASP A 148 11.03 4.15 -7.20
C ASP A 148 9.56 4.19 -7.65
N ALA A 149 9.37 3.86 -8.91
CA ALA A 149 8.10 3.88 -9.59
C ALA A 149 7.40 2.52 -9.46
N LYS A 150 6.65 2.35 -8.37
CA LYS A 150 5.35 1.64 -8.39
C LYS A 150 4.34 2.67 -8.90
N TYR A 151 3.96 2.58 -10.18
CA TYR A 151 3.26 3.66 -10.87
C TYR A 151 1.92 3.27 -11.48
N THR A 152 1.45 2.04 -11.25
CA THR A 152 0.22 1.55 -11.85
C THR A 152 -0.85 1.32 -10.79
N ASP A 153 -2.11 1.48 -11.16
CA ASP A 153 -3.26 1.24 -10.29
C ASP A 153 -3.46 -0.24 -9.92
N LYS A 154 -2.57 -1.14 -10.34
CA LYS A 154 -2.54 -2.56 -9.97
C LYS A 154 -1.44 -2.93 -8.98
N ASP A 155 -0.63 -1.98 -8.55
CA ASP A 155 0.52 -2.29 -7.70
C ASP A 155 0.09 -2.78 -6.31
N LEU A 156 0.94 -3.63 -5.73
CA LEU A 156 0.79 -4.15 -4.38
C LEU A 156 1.79 -3.46 -3.47
N MET A 157 1.30 -2.96 -2.35
CA MET A 157 2.03 -2.21 -1.35
C MET A 157 1.85 -2.87 0.01
N ARG A 158 2.82 -2.72 0.92
CA ARG A 158 2.72 -3.30 2.27
C ARG A 158 1.49 -2.78 3.02
N LEU A 159 0.81 -3.67 3.74
CA LEU A 159 -0.31 -3.32 4.59
C LEU A 159 0.18 -2.87 5.98
N PRO A 160 -0.19 -1.69 6.50
CA PRO A 160 0.20 -1.30 7.85
C PRO A 160 -0.48 -2.13 8.93
N GLY A 161 0.16 -2.22 10.09
CA GLY A 161 -0.24 -3.11 11.18
C GLY A 161 0.12 -4.58 10.96
N THR A 162 1.02 -4.86 10.01
CA THR A 162 1.63 -6.18 9.76
C THR A 162 3.15 -6.09 9.90
N TRP A 163 3.88 -7.11 9.44
CA TRP A 163 5.34 -7.19 9.56
C TRP A 163 6.04 -7.23 8.20
N ASN A 164 7.30 -6.84 8.21
CA ASN A 164 8.27 -6.98 7.14
C ASN A 164 9.23 -8.12 7.47
N TYR A 165 9.23 -9.18 6.67
CA TYR A 165 10.05 -10.38 6.89
C TYR A 165 11.41 -10.34 6.17
N LYS A 166 11.70 -9.26 5.43
CA LYS A 166 12.90 -9.16 4.59
C LYS A 166 14.21 -9.32 5.35
N SER A 167 14.29 -8.80 6.57
CA SER A 167 15.47 -8.86 7.44
C SER A 167 15.82 -10.28 7.90
N ILE A 168 14.87 -11.23 7.88
CA ILE A 168 15.12 -12.61 8.32
C ILE A 168 16.12 -13.32 7.42
N ILE A 169 16.16 -12.99 6.12
CA ILE A 169 17.14 -13.56 5.19
C ILE A 169 18.57 -13.30 5.67
N ASP A 170 18.78 -12.14 6.30
CA ASP A 170 20.07 -11.68 6.79
C ASP A 170 20.23 -11.95 8.31
N GLY A 171 19.39 -12.82 8.89
CA GLY A 171 19.42 -13.23 10.30
C GLY A 171 18.82 -12.23 11.29
N GLY A 172 18.09 -11.22 10.81
CA GLY A 172 17.38 -10.25 11.64
C GLY A 172 15.97 -10.70 12.03
N GLU A 173 15.28 -9.84 12.78
CA GLU A 173 13.89 -10.03 13.19
C GLU A 173 12.92 -9.31 12.25
N PRO A 174 11.66 -9.78 12.10
CA PRO A 174 10.63 -9.02 11.40
C PRO A 174 10.46 -7.60 11.97
N SER A 175 10.27 -6.63 11.09
CA SER A 175 10.09 -5.22 11.48
C SER A 175 8.65 -4.76 11.22
N PRO A 176 8.05 -3.93 12.08
CA PRO A 176 6.65 -3.54 11.92
C PRO A 176 6.47 -2.64 10.69
N VAL A 177 5.36 -2.83 9.98
CA VAL A 177 4.86 -1.92 8.94
C VAL A 177 3.88 -0.97 9.60
N VAL A 178 4.18 0.33 9.61
CA VAL A 178 3.47 1.32 10.45
C VAL A 178 2.81 2.39 9.61
N LEU A 179 1.54 2.69 9.89
CA LEU A 179 0.84 3.81 9.29
C LEU A 179 1.18 5.13 10.00
N GLN A 180 1.61 6.13 9.24
CA GLN A 180 1.74 7.50 9.71
C GLN A 180 0.85 8.43 8.87
N MET A 181 -0.22 8.90 9.49
CA MET A 181 -1.09 9.91 8.90
C MET A 181 -0.44 11.30 8.93
N GLY A 182 -0.68 12.11 7.89
CA GLY A 182 -0.31 13.53 7.91
C GLY A 182 -1.06 14.29 9.01
N ARG A 183 -0.46 15.37 9.53
CA ARG A 183 -0.99 16.14 10.69
C ARG A 183 -2.43 16.64 10.50
N ASP A 184 -2.85 16.92 9.27
CA ASP A 184 -4.21 17.41 8.96
C ASP A 184 -5.23 16.28 8.67
N HIS A 185 -4.78 15.03 8.48
CA HIS A 185 -5.66 13.88 8.20
C HIS A 185 -6.42 13.40 9.44
N ALA A 186 -5.98 13.75 10.64
CA ALA A 186 -6.70 13.43 11.88
C ALA A 186 -8.01 14.24 12.04
N ALA A 187 -8.22 15.29 11.24
CA ALA A 187 -9.30 16.27 11.43
C ALA A 187 -10.52 16.11 10.49
N GLY A 188 -10.61 15.01 9.74
CA GLY A 188 -11.82 14.66 9.01
C GLY A 188 -11.72 14.95 7.51
N TRP A 189 -11.72 13.87 6.75
CA TRP A 189 -12.01 13.86 5.32
C TRP A 189 -13.38 14.51 5.03
N PRO A 190 -13.54 15.33 3.98
CA PRO A 190 -14.86 15.74 3.51
C PRO A 190 -15.60 14.50 3.00
N ARG A 191 -16.56 14.01 3.81
CA ARG A 191 -17.53 13.02 3.36
C ARG A 191 -18.40 13.66 2.27
N GLY A 192 -18.13 13.34 1.01
CA GLY A 192 -18.98 13.70 -0.12
C GLY A 192 -18.39 14.78 -1.03
N LEU A 193 -17.94 14.34 -2.19
CA LEU A 193 -18.09 15.05 -3.47
C LEU A 193 -18.67 14.08 -4.48
#